data_AF-A0A932PBC5-F1
#
_entry.id   AF-A0A932PBC5-F1
#
_cell.length_a   1.000
_cell.length_b   1.000
_cell.length_c   1.000
_cell.angle_alpha   90.00
_cell.angle_beta   90.00
_cell.angle_gamma   90.00
#
_symmetry.space_group_name_H-M   'P 1'
#
loop_
_entity.id
_entity.type
_entity.pdbx_description
1 polymer ?
#
loop_
_entity_poly.entity_id
_entity_poly.type
_entity_poly.pdbx_seq_one_letter_code
_entity_poly.pdbx_strand_id
1 'polypeptide(L)'
;MNDPRVVVSGRDPIRDLSALVERRLIEAGMKGQRRSRLVAAQGCGARLDDLAQFLSGSLDLDKLLGLARAFMAIKWHEWERKHCLRTAPSTELPEETWLVVRLANLPDKWINDQHIPADPRIVRLLMSGDATRAVEIACTRLCAAGIRPPLQAGVTDAASARLWAAALAFPIHRNSALRAAAILDPSMKGLLHA
;
A
#
# COMPACT_ATOMS: atom_id res chain seq x y z
N MET A 1 -21.99 -5.96 -21.23
CA MET A 1 -22.65 -5.98 -19.91
C MET A 1 -21.56 -5.71 -18.87
N ASN A 2 -21.36 -4.44 -18.48
CA ASN A 2 -20.35 -4.04 -17.48
C ASN A 2 -21.06 -3.89 -16.13
N ASP A 3 -20.93 -4.89 -15.25
CA ASP A 3 -21.38 -4.75 -13.88
C ASP A 3 -20.39 -3.82 -13.13
N PRO A 4 -20.84 -2.69 -12.56
CA PRO A 4 -19.98 -1.78 -11.78
C PRO A 4 -19.38 -2.42 -10.50
N ARG A 5 -19.74 -3.67 -10.18
CA ARG A 5 -19.13 -4.48 -9.11
C ARG A 5 -17.88 -5.22 -9.55
N VAL A 6 -17.64 -5.39 -10.85
CA VAL A 6 -16.45 -6.08 -11.38
C VAL A 6 -15.35 -5.05 -11.61
N VAL A 7 -14.42 -4.99 -10.67
CA VAL A 7 -13.31 -4.02 -10.67
C VAL A 7 -12.05 -4.59 -11.32
N VAL A 8 -11.95 -5.92 -11.39
CA VAL A 8 -10.82 -6.65 -11.97
C VAL A 8 -11.29 -7.33 -13.25
N SER A 9 -10.77 -6.87 -14.38
CA SER A 9 -11.13 -7.35 -15.72
C SER A 9 -10.18 -8.42 -16.26
N GLY A 10 -9.00 -8.56 -15.65
CA GLY A 10 -7.94 -9.50 -16.03
C GLY A 10 -7.15 -9.08 -17.28
N ARG A 11 -7.31 -7.85 -17.77
CA ARG A 11 -6.67 -7.36 -19.01
C ARG A 11 -5.47 -6.46 -18.77
N ASP A 12 -5.45 -5.75 -17.65
CA ASP A 12 -4.38 -4.82 -17.27
C ASP A 12 -4.18 -4.92 -15.75
N PRO A 13 -3.13 -5.63 -15.30
CA PRO A 13 -2.89 -5.87 -13.89
C PRO A 13 -2.78 -4.61 -13.04
N ILE A 14 -2.10 -3.58 -13.57
CA ILE A 14 -1.86 -2.34 -12.84
C ILE A 14 -3.17 -1.58 -12.67
N ARG A 15 -3.97 -1.50 -13.74
CA ARG A 15 -5.27 -0.85 -13.70
C ARG A 15 -6.25 -1.58 -12.77
N ASP A 16 -6.29 -2.90 -12.82
CA ASP A 16 -7.17 -3.72 -11.99
C ASP A 16 -6.84 -3.59 -10.50
N LEU A 17 -5.55 -3.66 -10.13
CA LEU A 17 -5.09 -3.47 -8.75
C LEU A 17 -5.39 -2.05 -8.25
N SER A 18 -5.13 -1.04 -9.07
CA SER A 18 -5.37 0.36 -8.69
C SER A 18 -6.86 0.67 -8.57
N ALA A 19 -7.69 0.11 -9.46
CA ALA A 19 -9.13 0.23 -9.37
C ALA A 19 -9.69 -0.43 -8.10
N LEU A 20 -9.11 -1.55 -7.66
CA LEU A 20 -9.44 -2.19 -6.39
C LEU A 20 -9.14 -1.27 -5.20
N VAL A 21 -8.00 -0.56 -5.21
CA VAL A 21 -7.67 0.43 -4.17
C VAL A 21 -8.66 1.59 -4.18
N GLU A 22 -8.93 2.18 -5.35
CA GLU A 22 -9.89 3.28 -5.50
C GLU A 22 -11.28 2.89 -4.98
N ARG A 23 -11.78 1.72 -5.39
CA ARG A 23 -13.06 1.17 -4.96
C ARG A 23 -13.13 1.10 -3.43
N ARG A 24 -12.09 0.58 -2.78
CA ARG A 24 -12.07 0.42 -1.31
C ARG A 24 -12.01 1.74 -0.58
N LEU A 25 -11.32 2.74 -1.13
CA LEU A 25 -11.31 4.10 -0.59
C LEU A 25 -12.68 4.77 -0.71
N ILE A 26 -13.37 4.60 -1.84
CA ILE A 26 -14.73 5.12 -2.05
C ILE A 26 -15.72 4.45 -1.09
N GLU A 27 -15.70 3.12 -0.98
CA GLU A 27 -16.59 2.37 -0.09
C GLU A 27 -16.38 2.73 1.39
N ALA A 28 -15.14 2.98 1.80
CA ALA A 28 -14.84 3.49 3.12
C ALA A 28 -15.43 4.88 3.32
N GLY A 29 -15.21 5.80 2.37
CA GLY A 29 -15.72 7.17 2.40
C GLY A 29 -17.25 7.22 2.49
N MET A 30 -17.96 6.37 1.74
CA MET A 30 -19.43 6.26 1.79
C MET A 30 -19.96 5.82 3.17
N LYS A 31 -19.15 5.08 3.95
CA LYS A 31 -19.49 4.64 5.31
C LYS A 31 -18.99 5.61 6.38
N GLY A 32 -18.57 6.83 5.99
CA GLY A 32 -17.99 7.84 6.89
C GLY A 32 -16.60 7.48 7.42
N GLN A 33 -15.95 6.45 6.87
CA GLN A 33 -14.64 5.98 7.31
C GLN A 33 -13.57 6.40 6.30
N ARG A 34 -12.54 7.12 6.74
CA ARG A 34 -11.43 7.52 5.85
C ARG A 34 -10.25 6.55 5.99
N ARG A 35 -10.52 5.26 5.75
CA ARG A 35 -9.60 4.15 5.99
C ARG A 35 -9.44 3.32 4.72
N SER A 36 -8.21 2.96 4.35
CA SER A 36 -8.04 1.87 3.39
C SER A 36 -8.62 0.60 4.03
N ARG A 37 -9.57 -0.10 3.41
CA ARG A 37 -10.15 -1.33 4.01
C ARG A 37 -9.37 -2.59 3.64
N LEU A 38 -8.19 -2.41 3.05
CA LEU A 38 -7.32 -3.52 2.68
C LEU A 38 -6.52 -3.94 3.90
N VAL A 39 -6.96 -5.04 4.52
CA VAL A 39 -6.33 -5.66 5.67
C VAL A 39 -5.82 -7.03 5.25
N ALA A 40 -4.58 -7.33 5.60
CA ALA A 40 -3.99 -8.63 5.31
C ALA A 40 -4.62 -9.72 6.17
N ALA A 41 -4.82 -10.91 5.60
CA ALA A 41 -5.01 -12.11 6.41
C ALA A 41 -3.79 -12.35 7.31
N GLN A 42 -3.97 -13.07 8.42
CA GLN A 42 -2.91 -13.26 9.40
C GLN A 42 -1.68 -13.95 8.76
N GLY A 43 -0.53 -13.26 8.78
CA GLY A 43 0.72 -13.74 8.18
C GLY A 43 0.86 -13.49 6.68
N CYS A 44 -0.14 -12.93 6.00
CA CYS A 44 -0.15 -12.68 4.56
C CYS A 44 0.04 -11.20 4.19
N GLY A 45 0.54 -10.38 5.11
CA GLY A 45 0.87 -8.99 4.80
C GLY A 45 2.11 -8.93 3.93
N ALA A 46 2.06 -8.09 2.89
CA ALA A 46 3.20 -7.87 2.02
C ALA A 46 4.38 -7.34 2.83
N ARG A 47 5.54 -7.91 2.56
CA ARG A 47 6.79 -7.46 3.16
C ARG A 47 7.36 -6.30 2.34
N LEU A 48 8.26 -5.52 2.95
CA LEU A 48 8.84 -4.37 2.25
C LEU A 48 9.73 -4.79 1.08
N ASP A 49 10.43 -5.91 1.18
CA ASP A 49 11.21 -6.53 0.12
C ASP A 49 10.33 -7.01 -1.05
N ASP A 50 9.21 -7.69 -0.78
CA ASP A 50 8.25 -8.07 -1.83
C ASP A 50 7.75 -6.84 -2.60
N LEU A 51 7.50 -5.75 -1.87
CA LEU A 51 7.06 -4.49 -2.46
C LEU A 51 8.18 -3.78 -3.23
N ALA A 52 9.43 -3.88 -2.78
CA ALA A 52 10.57 -3.35 -3.53
C ALA A 52 10.70 -4.03 -4.90
N GLN A 53 10.51 -5.35 -4.96
CA GLN A 53 10.52 -6.10 -6.22
C GLN A 53 9.32 -5.76 -7.11
N PHE A 54 8.14 -5.59 -6.52
CA PHE A 54 6.97 -5.13 -7.26
C PHE A 54 7.21 -3.75 -7.89
N LEU A 55 7.78 -2.81 -7.13
CA LEU A 55 8.00 -1.43 -7.55
C LEU A 55 9.13 -1.30 -8.58
N SER A 56 10.13 -2.18 -8.55
CA SER A 56 11.18 -2.22 -9.57
C SER A 56 10.71 -2.78 -10.91
N GLY A 57 9.47 -3.27 -10.98
CA GLY A 57 8.90 -3.85 -12.21
C GLY A 57 9.52 -5.20 -12.58
N SER A 58 10.22 -5.86 -11.66
CA SER A 58 10.88 -7.15 -11.92
C SER A 58 9.91 -8.34 -11.91
N LEU A 59 8.67 -8.13 -11.44
CA LEU A 59 7.66 -9.17 -11.32
C LEU A 59 6.79 -9.29 -12.59
N ASP A 60 6.50 -10.54 -12.97
CA ASP A 60 5.49 -10.86 -13.96
C ASP A 60 4.09 -10.68 -13.35
N LEU A 61 3.50 -9.51 -13.58
CA LEU A 61 2.21 -9.14 -12.98
C LEU A 61 1.05 -9.99 -13.48
N ASP A 62 1.11 -10.49 -14.72
CA ASP A 62 0.08 -11.36 -15.28
C ASP A 62 0.10 -12.72 -14.57
N LYS A 63 1.28 -13.30 -14.34
CA LYS A 63 1.40 -14.52 -13.52
C LYS A 63 0.96 -14.29 -12.09
N LEU A 64 1.36 -13.17 -11.49
CA LEU A 64 0.98 -12.83 -10.11
C LEU A 64 -0.55 -12.73 -9.97
N LEU A 65 -1.23 -12.01 -10.86
CA LEU A 65 -2.68 -11.93 -10.83
C LEU A 65 -3.39 -13.19 -11.29
N GLY A 66 -2.74 -14.03 -12.10
CA GLY A 66 -3.22 -15.38 -12.41
C GLY A 66 -3.46 -16.22 -11.15
N LEU A 67 -2.67 -16.00 -10.09
CA LEU A 67 -2.86 -16.67 -8.79
C LEU A 67 -4.07 -16.17 -8.00
N ALA A 68 -4.60 -14.97 -8.30
CA ALA A 68 -5.70 -14.38 -7.54
C ALA A 68 -6.92 -15.30 -7.48
N ARG A 69 -7.23 -16.00 -8.58
CA ARG A 69 -8.34 -16.97 -8.62
C ARG A 69 -8.12 -18.16 -7.69
N ALA A 70 -6.90 -18.68 -7.63
CA ALA A 70 -6.56 -19.76 -6.71
C ALA A 70 -6.67 -19.30 -5.26
N PHE A 71 -6.21 -18.08 -4.96
CA PHE A 71 -6.35 -17.49 -3.63
C PHE A 71 -7.80 -17.20 -3.23
N MET A 72 -8.70 -16.94 -4.18
CA MET A 72 -10.15 -16.82 -3.90
C MET A 72 -10.80 -18.15 -3.50
N ALA A 73 -10.19 -19.30 -3.85
CA ALA A 73 -10.66 -20.61 -3.43
C ALA A 73 -10.26 -20.96 -1.99
N ILE A 74 -9.34 -20.19 -1.37
CA ILE A 74 -8.94 -20.40 0.02
C ILE A 74 -10.08 -19.99 0.96
N LYS A 75 -10.35 -20.86 1.93
CA LYS A 75 -11.24 -20.55 3.05
C LYS A 75 -10.52 -19.70 4.09
N TRP A 76 -10.49 -18.39 3.88
CA TRP A 76 -9.76 -17.44 4.73
C TRP A 76 -10.19 -17.42 6.21
N HIS A 77 -11.39 -17.90 6.54
CA HIS A 77 -11.87 -18.02 7.93
C HIS A 77 -11.27 -19.23 8.67
N GLU A 78 -10.79 -20.23 7.94
CA GLU A 78 -10.06 -21.39 8.46
C GLU A 78 -8.53 -21.20 8.38
N TRP A 79 -8.07 -20.02 7.92
CA TRP A 79 -6.66 -19.75 7.69
C TRP A 79 -5.89 -19.49 8.99
N GLU A 80 -4.72 -20.12 9.11
CA GLU A 80 -3.78 -19.93 10.22
C GLU A 80 -2.37 -19.60 9.73
N ARG A 81 -1.61 -18.85 10.54
CA ARG A 81 -0.22 -18.44 10.24
C ARG A 81 0.72 -19.61 9.93
N LYS A 82 0.46 -20.81 10.47
CA LYS A 82 1.28 -22.01 10.22
C LYS A 82 1.31 -22.43 8.75
N HIS A 83 0.33 -22.01 7.95
CA HIS A 83 0.26 -22.28 6.52
C HIS A 83 1.11 -21.30 5.69
N CYS A 84 1.65 -20.23 6.31
CA CYS A 84 2.53 -19.30 5.62
C CYS A 84 3.90 -19.93 5.36
N LEU A 85 4.37 -19.82 4.11
CA LEU A 85 5.72 -20.20 3.76
C LEU A 85 6.72 -19.29 4.49
N ARG A 86 7.81 -19.89 4.97
CA ARG A 86 8.94 -19.15 5.54
C ARG A 86 9.88 -18.76 4.41
N THR A 87 9.83 -17.51 4.00
CA THR A 87 10.76 -16.95 3.02
C THR A 87 12.00 -16.40 3.72
N ALA A 88 13.17 -16.55 3.11
CA ALA A 88 14.40 -15.94 3.60
C ALA A 88 14.26 -14.41 3.66
N PRO A 89 14.77 -13.75 4.71
CA PRO A 89 14.68 -12.30 4.80
C PRO A 89 15.58 -11.63 3.76
N SER A 90 15.01 -10.72 2.96
CA SER A 90 15.77 -9.77 2.15
C SER A 90 15.88 -8.40 2.84
N THR A 91 16.96 -7.67 2.54
CA THR A 91 17.21 -6.31 3.00
C THR A 91 16.73 -5.25 2.01
N GLU A 92 16.18 -5.64 0.86
CA GLU A 92 15.60 -4.73 -0.11
C GLU A 92 14.49 -3.89 0.51
N LEU A 93 14.50 -2.60 0.19
CA LEU A 93 13.55 -1.62 0.69
C LEU A 93 12.96 -0.84 -0.48
N PRO A 94 11.66 -0.52 -0.44
CA PRO A 94 11.07 0.45 -1.34
C PRO A 94 11.73 1.82 -1.18
N GLU A 95 11.66 2.63 -2.23
CA GLU A 95 12.07 4.02 -2.18
C GLU A 95 11.32 4.79 -1.09
N GLU A 96 12.01 5.74 -0.45
CA GLU A 96 11.46 6.56 0.64
C GLU A 96 10.20 7.34 0.20
N THR A 97 10.19 7.83 -1.03
CA THR A 97 9.07 8.52 -1.67
C THR A 97 7.81 7.64 -1.70
N TRP A 98 7.96 6.36 -2.03
CA TRP A 98 6.86 5.40 -1.98
C TRP A 98 6.46 5.07 -0.54
N LEU A 99 7.41 4.97 0.40
CA LEU A 99 7.10 4.76 1.81
C LEU A 99 6.20 5.88 2.36
N VAL A 100 6.43 7.14 1.96
CA VAL A 100 5.58 8.26 2.33
C VAL A 100 4.15 8.05 1.82
N VAL A 101 4.00 7.73 0.54
CA VAL A 101 2.70 7.43 -0.08
C VAL A 101 1.99 6.28 0.63
N ARG A 102 2.72 5.21 0.96
CA ARG A 102 2.20 4.03 1.66
C ARG A 102 1.67 4.40 3.04
N LEU A 103 2.45 5.11 3.86
CA LEU A 103 2.05 5.48 5.21
C LEU A 103 0.83 6.42 5.23
N ALA A 104 0.73 7.31 4.25
CA ALA A 104 -0.42 8.21 4.10
C ALA A 104 -1.73 7.49 3.72
N ASN A 105 -1.67 6.22 3.31
CA ASN A 105 -2.81 5.42 2.84
C ASN A 105 -3.06 4.17 3.72
N LEU A 106 -2.61 4.17 4.97
CA LEU A 106 -2.79 3.03 5.87
C LEU A 106 -4.27 2.78 6.23
N PRO A 107 -4.61 1.51 6.53
CA PRO A 107 -5.98 1.11 6.74
C PRO A 107 -6.60 1.52 8.08
N ASP A 108 -5.81 1.74 9.13
CA ASP A 108 -6.35 1.97 10.48
C ASP A 108 -5.59 3.06 11.23
N LYS A 109 -6.03 3.35 12.47
CA LYS A 109 -5.28 4.19 13.39
C LYS A 109 -3.84 3.69 13.49
N TRP A 110 -2.90 4.63 13.43
CA TRP A 110 -1.47 4.37 13.44
C TRP A 110 -0.84 5.00 14.68
N ILE A 111 0.49 5.05 14.76
CA ILE A 111 1.33 5.54 15.88
C ILE A 111 0.64 6.65 16.69
N ASN A 112 0.63 6.48 18.01
CA ASN A 112 0.01 7.40 18.98
C ASN A 112 -1.52 7.54 18.83
N ASP A 113 -2.21 6.47 18.41
CA ASP A 113 -3.65 6.46 18.11
C ASP A 113 -4.10 7.48 17.04
N GLN A 114 -3.14 8.08 16.34
CA GLN A 114 -3.42 9.06 15.31
C GLN A 114 -3.99 8.37 14.09
N HIS A 115 -5.15 8.84 13.66
CA HIS A 115 -5.74 8.42 12.41
C HIS A 115 -5.25 9.36 11.32
N ILE A 116 -4.45 8.82 10.39
CA ILE A 116 -4.17 9.51 9.12
C ILE A 116 -5.31 9.14 8.17
N PRO A 117 -6.23 10.05 7.84
CA PRO A 117 -7.32 9.70 6.94
C PRO A 117 -6.73 9.39 5.56
N ALA A 118 -7.14 8.33 4.91
CA ALA A 118 -6.74 8.07 3.53
C ALA A 118 -7.33 9.14 2.60
N ASP A 119 -6.55 9.58 1.61
CA ASP A 119 -6.97 10.59 0.63
C ASP A 119 -7.04 9.96 -0.78
N PRO A 120 -8.25 9.77 -1.33
CA PRO A 120 -8.42 9.21 -2.67
C PRO A 120 -7.70 10.01 -3.76
N ARG A 121 -7.39 11.30 -3.51
CA ARG A 121 -6.64 12.14 -4.46
C ARG A 121 -5.23 11.61 -4.70
N ILE A 122 -4.57 11.03 -3.69
CA ILE A 122 -3.22 10.46 -3.85
C ILE A 122 -3.24 9.37 -4.92
N VAL A 123 -4.19 8.43 -4.82
CA VAL A 123 -4.32 7.32 -5.78
C VAL A 123 -4.68 7.83 -7.18
N ARG A 124 -5.59 8.80 -7.29
CA ARG A 124 -5.96 9.41 -8.58
C ARG A 124 -4.79 10.09 -9.27
N LEU A 125 -3.98 10.83 -8.52
CA LEU A 125 -2.79 11.51 -9.05
C LEU A 125 -1.77 10.49 -9.57
N LEU A 126 -1.47 9.46 -8.77
CA LEU A 126 -0.59 8.36 -9.18
C LEU A 126 -1.09 7.66 -10.45
N MET A 127 -2.39 7.42 -10.55
CA MET A 127 -3.00 6.82 -11.75
C MET A 127 -2.90 7.71 -12.99
N SER A 128 -2.93 9.02 -12.81
CA SER A 128 -2.69 9.99 -13.89
C SER A 128 -1.20 10.19 -14.23
N GLY A 129 -0.29 9.55 -13.50
CA GLY A 129 1.16 9.71 -13.65
C GLY A 129 1.75 10.90 -12.89
N ASP A 130 0.97 11.59 -12.06
CA ASP A 130 1.39 12.76 -11.30
C ASP A 130 1.87 12.36 -9.90
N ALA A 131 3.05 11.72 -9.86
CA ALA A 131 3.65 11.28 -8.60
C ALA A 131 4.08 12.45 -7.71
N THR A 132 4.49 13.57 -8.30
CA THR A 132 4.98 14.73 -7.56
C THR A 132 3.92 15.29 -6.63
N ARG A 133 2.73 15.59 -7.15
CA ARG A 133 1.64 16.11 -6.30
C ARG A 133 1.12 15.05 -5.34
N ALA A 134 1.17 13.77 -5.72
CA ALA A 134 0.79 12.69 -4.84
C ALA A 134 1.69 12.62 -3.59
N VAL A 135 3.02 12.74 -3.79
CA VAL A 135 4.01 12.76 -2.71
C VAL A 135 3.88 14.02 -1.86
N GLU A 136 3.71 15.20 -2.45
CA GLU A 136 3.50 16.45 -1.71
C GLU A 136 2.31 16.36 -0.74
N ILE A 137 1.18 15.83 -1.22
CA ILE A 137 -0.01 15.60 -0.39
C ILE A 137 0.31 14.58 0.71
N ALA A 138 0.98 13.48 0.37
CA ALA A 138 1.36 12.46 1.35
C ALA A 138 2.28 13.01 2.45
N CYS A 139 3.34 13.76 2.10
CA CYS A 139 4.22 14.42 3.04
C CYS A 139 3.47 15.38 3.96
N THR A 140 2.61 16.24 3.39
CA THR A 140 1.79 17.19 4.17
C THR A 140 0.95 16.47 5.22
N ARG A 141 0.35 15.33 4.86
CA ARG A 141 -0.47 14.53 5.78
C ARG A 141 0.37 13.83 6.85
N LEU A 142 1.54 13.30 6.51
CA LEU A 142 2.45 12.70 7.47
C LEU A 142 2.96 13.74 8.48
N CYS A 143 3.34 14.92 8.01
CA CYS A 143 3.75 16.04 8.86
C CYS A 143 2.63 16.47 9.81
N ALA A 144 1.38 16.55 9.34
CA ALA A 144 0.22 16.83 10.18
C ALA A 144 -0.04 15.74 11.23
N ALA A 145 0.40 14.51 10.97
CA ALA A 145 0.39 13.38 11.89
C ALA A 145 1.70 13.23 12.70
N GLY A 146 2.56 14.25 12.71
CA GLY A 146 3.78 14.29 13.51
C GLY A 146 4.94 13.45 13.00
N ILE A 147 4.83 12.82 11.83
CA ILE A 147 5.94 12.12 11.17
C ILE A 147 6.64 13.12 10.27
N ARG A 148 7.98 13.25 10.36
CA ARG A 148 8.74 14.18 9.53
C ARG A 148 9.64 13.46 8.53
N PRO A 149 9.12 13.13 7.33
CA PRO A 149 9.93 12.60 6.24
C PRO A 149 11.15 13.48 5.94
N PRO A 150 12.33 12.91 5.63
CA PRO A 150 13.52 13.69 5.26
C PRO A 150 13.42 14.30 3.84
N LEU A 151 12.33 14.01 3.12
CA LEU A 151 12.11 14.42 1.74
C LEU A 151 10.98 15.45 1.64
N GLN A 152 11.19 16.47 0.81
CA GLN A 152 10.21 17.53 0.56
C GLN A 152 9.42 17.31 -0.73
N ALA A 153 9.96 16.53 -1.67
CA ALA A 153 9.34 16.17 -2.93
C ALA A 153 9.84 14.80 -3.40
N GLY A 154 9.08 14.19 -4.31
CA GLY A 154 9.47 12.97 -5.02
C GLY A 154 8.99 13.06 -6.46
N VAL A 155 9.78 12.56 -7.40
CA VAL A 155 9.43 12.51 -8.83
C VAL A 155 9.68 11.10 -9.31
N THR A 156 8.79 10.58 -10.13
CA THR A 156 8.99 9.34 -10.86
C THR A 156 8.24 9.43 -12.19
N ASP A 157 8.53 8.53 -13.12
CA ASP A 157 7.85 8.49 -14.40
C ASP A 157 6.39 7.98 -14.26
N ALA A 158 5.57 8.18 -15.29
CA ALA A 158 4.16 7.84 -15.24
C ALA A 158 3.89 6.31 -15.13
N ALA A 159 4.79 5.45 -15.60
CA ALA A 159 4.63 4.01 -15.44
C ALA A 159 4.89 3.60 -13.99
N SER A 160 5.98 4.09 -13.40
CA SER A 160 6.31 3.89 -11.98
C SER A 160 5.26 4.47 -11.04
N ALA A 161 4.71 5.66 -11.34
CA ALA A 161 3.61 6.25 -10.59
C ALA A 161 2.37 5.34 -10.55
N ARG A 162 2.03 4.69 -11.68
CA ARG A 162 0.92 3.73 -11.74
C ARG A 162 1.24 2.43 -10.99
N LEU A 163 2.49 1.95 -11.04
CA LEU A 163 2.94 0.85 -10.19
C LEU A 163 2.80 1.18 -8.70
N TRP A 164 3.10 2.41 -8.30
CA TRP A 164 2.91 2.86 -6.91
C TRP A 164 1.45 2.77 -6.48
N ALA A 165 0.51 3.19 -7.34
CA ALA A 165 -0.93 3.05 -7.09
C ALA A 165 -1.34 1.58 -6.96
N ALA A 166 -0.88 0.72 -7.88
CA ALA A 166 -1.19 -0.71 -7.87
C ALA A 166 -0.62 -1.41 -6.62
N ALA A 167 0.59 -1.04 -6.21
CA ALA A 167 1.23 -1.59 -5.02
C ALA A 167 0.39 -1.37 -3.76
N LEU A 168 -0.39 -0.28 -3.69
CA LEU A 168 -1.27 0.00 -2.55
C LEU A 168 -2.30 -1.10 -2.29
N ALA A 169 -2.63 -1.92 -3.30
CA ALA A 169 -3.53 -3.07 -3.20
C ALA A 169 -3.02 -4.15 -2.24
N PHE A 170 -1.71 -4.22 -2.02
CA PHE A 170 -1.09 -5.19 -1.13
C PHE A 170 -0.96 -4.60 0.29
N PRO A 171 -1.71 -5.10 1.27
CA PRO A 171 -1.66 -4.60 2.64
C PRO A 171 -0.37 -5.02 3.34
N ILE A 172 0.20 -4.11 4.13
CA ILE A 172 1.40 -4.38 4.93
C ILE A 172 1.06 -4.62 6.40
N HIS A 173 1.91 -5.36 7.10
CA HIS A 173 1.78 -5.53 8.55
C HIS A 173 2.15 -4.26 9.32
N ARG A 174 1.64 -4.15 10.55
CA ARG A 174 2.01 -3.08 11.49
C ARG A 174 3.53 -2.98 11.64
N ASN A 175 4.24 -4.09 11.87
CA ASN A 175 5.70 -4.02 12.03
C ASN A 175 6.42 -3.44 10.78
N SER A 176 5.92 -3.73 9.57
CA SER A 176 6.45 -3.16 8.32
C SER A 176 6.21 -1.65 8.25
N ALA A 177 5.01 -1.19 8.61
CA ALA A 177 4.69 0.23 8.65
C ALA A 177 5.48 0.98 9.74
N LEU A 178 5.76 0.35 10.90
CA LEU A 178 6.63 0.96 11.92
C LEU A 178 8.07 1.07 11.43
N ARG A 179 8.59 0.03 10.75
CA ARG A 179 9.89 0.09 10.09
C ARG A 179 9.96 1.20 9.05
N ALA A 180 8.95 1.32 8.18
CA ALA A 180 8.86 2.39 7.20
C ALA A 180 8.85 3.77 7.86
N ALA A 181 8.11 3.92 8.95
CA ALA A 181 8.04 5.17 9.69
C ALA A 181 9.36 5.52 10.37
N ALA A 182 10.11 4.55 10.89
CA ALA A 182 11.44 4.75 11.48
C ALA A 182 12.55 5.01 10.44
N ILE A 183 12.34 4.60 9.19
CA ILE A 183 13.19 5.00 8.05
C ILE A 183 12.95 6.48 7.74
N LEU A 184 11.68 6.88 7.64
CA LEU A 184 11.27 8.25 7.30
C LEU A 184 11.40 9.24 8.45
N ASP A 185 11.45 8.79 9.69
CA ASP A 185 11.67 9.66 10.83
C ASP A 185 12.53 8.91 11.85
N PRO A 186 13.86 9.09 11.80
CA PRO A 186 14.78 8.38 12.69
C PRO A 186 14.49 8.62 14.18
N SER A 187 13.81 9.72 14.55
CA SER A 187 13.42 9.98 15.94
C SER A 187 12.43 8.95 16.46
N MET A 188 11.69 8.27 15.57
CA MET A 188 10.73 7.23 15.92
C MET A 188 11.36 5.85 16.15
N LYS A 189 12.68 5.67 15.95
CA LYS A 189 13.36 4.40 16.24
C LYS A 189 13.19 3.93 17.69
N GLY A 190 13.01 4.87 18.64
CA GLY A 190 12.77 4.55 20.05
C GLY A 190 11.42 3.84 20.31
N LEU A 191 10.42 3.98 19.43
CA LEU A 191 9.08 3.38 19.57
C LEU A 191 9.01 1.93 19.08
N LEU A 192 10.06 1.42 18.42
CA LEU A 192 10.14 0.04 17.94
C LEU A 192 10.49 -0.99 19.04
N HIS A 193 10.97 -0.52 20.20
CA HIS A 193 11.48 -1.33 21.29
C HIS A 193 10.69 -1.20 22.60
N ALA A 194 9.58 -0.46 22.59
CA ALA A 194 8.70 -0.25 23.75
C ALA A 194 7.50 -1.22 23.75
#